data_AF-W9WDC5-F1
#
_entry.id   AF-W9WDC5-F1
#
_cell.length_a   1.000
_cell.length_b   1.000
_cell.length_c   1.000
_cell.angle_alpha   90.00
_cell.angle_beta   90.00
_cell.angle_gamma   90.00
#
_symmetry.space_group_name_H-M   'P 1'
#
loop_
_entity.id
_entity.type
_entity.pdbx_description
1 polymer ?
#
loop_
_entity_poly.entity_id
_entity_poly.type
_entity_poly.pdbx_seq_one_letter_code
_entity_poly.pdbx_strand_id
1 'polypeptide(L)'
;MSTKLDYNDCTVAWLGVLPIEAEAALGVLDKRHEGHFESERGDDYIYIGEYGVGSAAALESQVKARFPRIWFALLVGVAAGLPNLSPSDPAKYRDIRLGDVIVGVPDGTGGGIVHYDLGKATDEGFFPTNRLAETPAIVRAAIGHIQLPRRDLSRLEIN
;
A
#
# COMPACT_ATOMS: atom_id res chain seq x y z
N MET A 1 2.76 -24.72 18.87
CA MET A 1 1.71 -24.08 19.71
C MET A 1 1.29 -22.81 19.00
N SER A 2 0.07 -22.79 18.44
CA SER A 2 -0.47 -21.61 17.74
C SER A 2 -0.88 -20.58 18.78
N THR A 3 -0.19 -19.45 18.85
CA THR A 3 -0.51 -18.34 19.77
C THR A 3 -1.65 -17.52 19.18
N LYS A 4 -2.79 -17.48 19.89
CA LYS A 4 -3.95 -16.62 19.58
C LYS A 4 -3.45 -15.18 19.32
N LEU A 5 -3.90 -14.59 18.21
CA LEU A 5 -3.56 -13.21 17.86
C LEU A 5 -4.21 -12.26 18.87
N ASP A 6 -3.41 -11.41 19.51
CA ASP A 6 -3.94 -10.24 20.21
C ASP A 6 -4.14 -9.13 19.17
N TYR A 7 -5.40 -8.78 18.89
CA TYR A 7 -5.72 -7.74 17.92
C TYR A 7 -5.16 -6.37 18.29
N ASN A 8 -4.84 -6.16 19.56
CA ASN A 8 -4.18 -4.94 19.97
C ASN A 8 -2.74 -4.89 19.42
N ASP A 9 -2.05 -6.00 19.23
CA ASP A 9 -0.66 -5.99 18.73
C ASP A 9 -0.55 -5.61 17.25
N CYS A 10 -1.68 -5.52 16.54
CA CYS A 10 -1.75 -5.05 15.16
C CYS A 10 -1.84 -3.52 15.10
N THR A 11 -0.79 -2.89 14.56
CA THR A 11 -0.71 -1.42 14.40
C THR A 11 -0.75 -0.95 12.96
N VAL A 12 -0.40 -1.83 12.01
CA VAL A 12 -0.42 -1.57 10.58
C VAL A 12 -1.08 -2.75 9.88
N ALA A 13 -2.02 -2.48 8.98
CA ALA A 13 -2.61 -3.51 8.13
C ALA A 13 -1.81 -3.67 6.83
N TRP A 14 -1.67 -4.91 6.35
CA TRP A 14 -1.20 -5.22 5.00
C TRP A 14 -2.40 -5.66 4.16
N LEU A 15 -2.64 -4.99 3.04
CA LEU A 15 -3.70 -5.33 2.09
C LEU A 15 -3.06 -5.87 0.82
N GLY A 16 -3.21 -7.17 0.59
CA GLY A 16 -2.93 -7.85 -0.68
C GLY A 16 -4.26 -8.23 -1.33
N VAL A 17 -4.48 -7.80 -2.56
CA VAL A 17 -5.73 -7.99 -3.30
C VAL A 17 -5.77 -9.38 -3.94
N LEU A 18 -4.63 -9.83 -4.47
CA LEU A 18 -4.49 -11.13 -5.10
C LEU A 18 -3.91 -12.16 -4.12
N PRO A 19 -4.25 -13.45 -4.27
CA PRO A 19 -3.65 -14.50 -3.44
C PRO A 19 -2.12 -14.47 -3.42
N ILE A 20 -1.48 -14.19 -4.56
CA ILE A 20 -0.02 -14.09 -4.65
C ILE A 20 0.57 -12.93 -3.83
N GLU A 21 -0.20 -11.85 -3.63
CA GLU A 21 0.20 -10.70 -2.82
C GLU A 21 0.06 -10.98 -1.33
N ALA A 22 -0.98 -11.74 -0.95
CA ALA A 22 -1.14 -12.24 0.42
C ALA A 22 -0.03 -13.27 0.76
N GLU A 23 0.29 -14.18 -0.16
CA GLU A 23 1.41 -15.12 -0.01
C GLU A 23 2.75 -14.41 0.17
N ALA A 24 2.98 -13.32 -0.57
CA ALA A 24 4.17 -12.48 -0.37
C ALA A 24 4.23 -11.89 1.04
N ALA A 25 3.10 -11.41 1.57
CA ALA A 25 3.01 -10.93 2.96
C ALA A 25 3.36 -12.04 3.96
N LEU A 26 2.83 -13.25 3.79
CA LEU A 26 3.15 -14.40 4.62
C LEU A 26 4.64 -14.76 4.55
N GLY A 27 5.27 -14.60 3.38
CA GLY A 27 6.70 -14.82 3.17
C GLY A 27 7.59 -13.81 3.89
N VAL A 28 7.14 -12.56 4.07
CA VAL A 28 7.93 -11.45 4.65
C VAL A 28 7.71 -11.31 6.16
N LEU A 29 6.53 -11.66 6.67
CA LEU A 29 6.19 -11.48 8.10
C LEU A 29 6.81 -12.56 8.98
N ASP A 30 7.58 -12.13 9.99
CA ASP A 30 8.26 -13.01 10.95
C ASP A 30 7.30 -13.84 11.81
N LYS A 31 6.15 -13.25 12.16
CA LYS A 31 5.12 -13.86 13.01
C LYS A 31 3.88 -14.16 12.19
N ARG A 32 3.47 -15.43 12.19
CA ARG A 32 2.25 -15.90 11.53
C ARG A 32 1.25 -16.36 12.57
N HIS A 33 0.01 -15.94 12.38
CA HIS A 33 -1.13 -16.38 13.19
C HIS A 33 -2.09 -17.14 12.28
N GLU A 34 -2.56 -18.29 12.74
CA GLU A 34 -3.59 -19.02 11.99
C GLU A 34 -4.91 -18.25 12.09
N GLY A 35 -5.42 -17.84 10.93
CA GLY A 35 -6.47 -16.82 10.73
C GLY A 35 -7.88 -17.25 11.13
N HIS A 36 -8.03 -17.88 12.29
CA HIS A 36 -9.34 -18.07 12.89
C HIS A 36 -9.75 -16.77 13.60
N PHE A 37 -10.31 -15.85 12.83
CA PHE A 37 -11.06 -14.73 13.38
C PHE A 37 -12.41 -15.27 13.84
N GLU A 38 -12.70 -15.18 15.13
CA GLU A 38 -14.06 -15.47 15.64
C GLU A 38 -15.01 -14.51 14.90
N SER A 39 -15.91 -15.06 14.09
CA SER A 39 -16.93 -14.33 13.33
C SER A 39 -18.19 -14.17 14.16
N GLU A 40 -18.69 -12.94 14.24
CA GLU A 40 -19.97 -12.61 14.86
C GLU A 40 -21.04 -12.36 13.79
N ARG A 41 -22.31 -12.38 14.21
CA ARG A 41 -23.43 -12.14 13.30
C ARG A 41 -23.36 -10.69 12.80
N GLY A 42 -23.08 -10.50 11.51
CA GLY A 42 -22.82 -9.18 10.90
C GLY A 42 -21.42 -9.05 10.28
N ASP A 43 -20.54 -10.03 10.49
CA ASP A 43 -19.22 -10.09 9.86
C ASP A 43 -19.27 -10.75 8.46
N ASP A 44 -20.09 -10.20 7.56
CA ASP A 44 -20.31 -10.81 6.23
C ASP A 44 -19.11 -10.62 5.26
N TYR A 45 -18.15 -9.75 5.61
CA TYR A 45 -16.95 -9.44 4.83
C TYR A 45 -15.74 -10.14 5.42
N ILE A 46 -15.83 -11.47 5.55
CA ILE A 46 -14.71 -12.30 6.02
C ILE A 46 -13.62 -12.31 4.95
N TYR A 47 -12.69 -11.35 5.02
CA TYR A 47 -11.31 -11.34 4.47
C TYR A 47 -11.04 -11.99 3.09
N ILE A 48 -12.03 -12.07 2.21
CA ILE A 48 -11.91 -12.51 0.83
C ILE A 48 -12.60 -11.42 0.01
N GLY A 49 -11.79 -10.51 -0.53
CA GLY A 49 -12.24 -9.27 -1.14
C GLY A 49 -13.06 -9.50 -2.40
N GLU A 50 -14.38 -9.51 -2.28
CA GLU A 50 -15.21 -9.07 -3.40
C GLU A 50 -15.10 -7.55 -3.53
N TYR A 51 -14.42 -7.13 -4.59
CA TYR A 51 -14.16 -5.73 -4.88
C TYR A 51 -15.45 -4.98 -5.21
N GLY A 52 -15.79 -4.00 -4.37
CA GLY A 52 -16.84 -3.00 -4.59
C GLY A 52 -16.72 -1.89 -3.54
N VAL A 53 -17.08 -0.64 -3.86
CA VAL A 53 -16.97 0.51 -2.93
C VAL A 53 -17.74 0.27 -1.62
N GLY A 54 -18.89 -0.41 -1.68
CA GLY A 54 -19.65 -0.81 -0.48
C GLY A 54 -18.95 -1.88 0.37
N SER A 55 -18.24 -2.80 -0.28
CA SER A 55 -17.47 -3.87 0.37
C SER A 55 -16.23 -3.31 1.10
N ALA A 56 -15.55 -2.33 0.49
CA ALA A 56 -14.38 -1.69 1.10
C ALA A 56 -14.73 -0.90 2.38
N ALA A 57 -15.83 -0.15 2.39
CA ALA A 57 -16.26 0.62 3.57
C ALA A 57 -16.71 -0.29 4.73
N ALA A 58 -17.40 -1.40 4.41
CA ALA A 58 -17.79 -2.38 5.41
C ALA A 58 -16.57 -3.11 6.00
N LEU A 59 -15.63 -3.51 5.15
CA LEU A 59 -14.35 -4.09 5.58
C LEU A 59 -13.56 -3.13 6.47
N GLU A 60 -13.46 -1.85 6.09
CA GLU A 60 -12.81 -0.82 6.90
C GLU A 60 -13.46 -0.71 8.29
N SER A 61 -14.79 -0.70 8.37
CA SER A 61 -15.50 -0.62 9.65
C SER A 61 -15.26 -1.85 10.52
N GLN A 62 -15.26 -3.06 9.93
CA GLN A 62 -15.00 -4.30 10.67
C GLN A 62 -13.56 -4.36 11.18
N VAL A 63 -12.59 -3.99 10.33
CA VAL A 63 -11.18 -3.94 10.71
C VAL A 63 -10.96 -2.94 11.86
N LYS A 64 -11.56 -1.73 11.79
CA LYS A 64 -11.47 -0.74 12.88
C LYS A 64 -12.12 -1.23 14.18
N ALA A 65 -13.25 -1.94 14.08
CA ALA A 65 -13.93 -2.47 15.26
C ALA A 65 -13.12 -3.58 15.95
N ARG A 66 -12.46 -4.44 15.15
CA ARG A 66 -11.74 -5.61 15.66
C ARG A 66 -10.30 -5.30 16.09
N PHE A 67 -9.63 -4.38 15.39
CA PHE A 67 -8.23 -4.03 15.60
C PHE A 67 -8.10 -2.56 16.00
N PRO A 68 -8.32 -2.24 17.30
CA PRO A 68 -8.44 -0.86 17.76
C PRO A 68 -7.13 -0.07 17.68
N ARG A 69 -5.98 -0.75 17.52
CA ARG A 69 -4.66 -0.12 17.45
C ARG A 69 -4.12 0.03 16.02
N ILE A 70 -4.88 -0.33 14.98
CA ILE A 70 -4.47 -0.08 13.59
C ILE A 70 -4.49 1.43 13.30
N TRP A 71 -3.36 1.95 12.82
CA TRP A 71 -3.20 3.38 12.51
C TRP A 71 -3.39 3.67 11.02
N PHE A 72 -2.94 2.76 10.16
CA PHE A 72 -3.07 2.86 8.71
C PHE A 72 -2.91 1.48 8.06
N ALA A 73 -3.30 1.39 6.79
CA ALA A 73 -3.11 0.21 5.96
C ALA A 73 -2.11 0.49 4.83
N LEU A 74 -1.31 -0.51 4.49
CA LEU A 74 -0.44 -0.53 3.33
C LEU A 74 -1.10 -1.41 2.27
N LEU A 75 -1.44 -0.81 1.13
CA LEU A 75 -1.79 -1.58 -0.07
C LEU A 75 -0.49 -2.02 -0.73
N VAL A 76 -0.22 -3.33 -0.74
CA VAL A 76 1.00 -3.90 -1.31
C VAL A 76 0.62 -4.99 -2.28
N GLY A 77 1.12 -4.86 -3.50
CA GLY A 77 0.76 -5.76 -4.58
C GLY A 77 1.68 -5.67 -5.77
N VAL A 78 1.32 -6.41 -6.81
CA VAL A 78 2.01 -6.38 -8.09
C VAL A 78 1.33 -5.37 -9.01
N ALA A 79 2.13 -4.65 -9.78
CA ALA A 79 1.62 -3.67 -10.75
C ALA A 79 2.38 -3.81 -12.08
N ALA A 80 1.68 -3.52 -13.17
CA ALA A 80 2.31 -3.33 -14.47
C ALA A 80 2.92 -1.93 -14.53
N GLY A 81 4.23 -1.84 -14.76
CA GLY A 81 4.92 -0.57 -14.96
C GLY A 81 4.63 0.03 -16.33
N LEU A 82 4.46 1.35 -16.39
CA LEU A 82 4.40 2.11 -17.64
C LEU A 82 5.66 2.97 -17.76
N PRO A 83 6.77 2.41 -18.29
CA PRO A 83 8.00 3.17 -18.46
C PRO A 83 7.82 4.25 -19.53
N ASN A 84 8.48 5.38 -19.34
CA ASN A 84 8.63 6.41 -20.35
C ASN A 84 10.11 6.60 -20.64
N LEU A 85 10.59 5.98 -21.72
CA LEU A 85 11.98 6.05 -22.14
C LEU A 85 12.22 7.12 -23.21
N SER A 86 11.25 8.02 -23.43
CA SER A 86 11.32 9.01 -24.50
C SER A 86 12.49 9.97 -24.29
N PRO A 87 13.47 10.02 -25.23
CA PRO A 87 14.58 10.97 -25.15
C PRO A 87 14.14 12.42 -25.37
N SER A 88 12.95 12.65 -25.94
CA SER A 88 12.45 13.99 -26.29
C SER A 88 11.79 14.73 -25.13
N ASP A 89 11.49 14.07 -24.00
CA ASP A 89 10.92 14.70 -22.80
C ASP A 89 11.63 14.18 -21.53
N PRO A 90 12.84 14.70 -21.22
CA PRO A 90 13.64 14.26 -20.07
C PRO A 90 12.91 14.42 -18.74
N ALA A 91 12.00 15.39 -18.64
CA ALA A 91 11.22 15.65 -17.43
C ALA A 91 10.24 14.53 -17.11
N LYS A 92 9.89 13.69 -18.09
CA LYS A 92 8.99 12.54 -17.91
C LYS A 92 9.72 11.19 -18.01
N TYR A 93 11.05 11.17 -18.09
CA TYR A 93 11.82 9.94 -18.19
C TYR A 93 11.58 9.04 -16.96
N ARG A 94 11.13 7.81 -17.19
CA ARG A 94 10.80 6.81 -16.18
C ARG A 94 11.24 5.44 -16.68
N ASP A 95 12.38 4.97 -16.18
CA ASP A 95 12.88 3.61 -16.43
C ASP A 95 12.35 2.69 -15.32
N ILE A 96 11.22 2.05 -15.60
CA ILE A 96 10.57 1.09 -14.69
C ILE A 96 10.80 -0.30 -15.26
N ARG A 97 11.44 -1.16 -14.49
CA ARG A 97 11.83 -2.53 -14.88
C ARG A 97 11.22 -3.56 -13.95
N LEU A 98 11.18 -4.81 -14.43
CA LEU A 98 10.74 -5.93 -13.61
C LEU A 98 11.64 -6.06 -12.38
N GLY A 99 11.02 -6.12 -11.20
CA GLY A 99 11.71 -6.19 -9.91
C GLY A 99 11.87 -4.85 -9.21
N ASP A 100 11.57 -3.73 -9.89
CA ASP A 100 11.55 -2.42 -9.24
C ASP A 100 10.39 -2.34 -8.23
N VAL A 101 10.66 -1.72 -7.08
CA VAL A 101 9.65 -1.40 -6.07
C VAL A 101 9.22 0.04 -6.26
N ILE A 102 7.93 0.24 -6.51
CA ILE A 102 7.32 1.56 -6.66
C ILE A 102 6.59 1.90 -5.37
N VAL A 103 6.88 3.08 -4.83
CA VAL A 103 6.19 3.63 -3.66
C VAL A 103 5.36 4.82 -4.11
N GLY A 104 4.07 4.80 -3.78
CA GLY A 104 3.17 5.93 -4.02
C GLY A 104 3.57 7.13 -3.17
N VAL A 105 4.18 8.14 -3.78
CA VAL A 105 4.56 9.37 -3.10
C VAL A 105 3.47 10.41 -3.38
N PRO A 106 2.72 10.87 -2.35
CA PRO A 106 1.66 11.85 -2.55
C PRO A 106 2.23 13.20 -3.02
N ASP A 107 1.64 13.78 -4.07
CA ASP A 107 1.87 15.17 -4.48
C ASP A 107 0.75 16.08 -3.92
N GLY A 108 1.02 16.73 -2.79
CA GLY A 108 -0.02 17.48 -2.08
C GLY A 108 -1.04 16.54 -1.41
N THR A 109 -2.32 16.62 -1.81
CA THR A 109 -3.44 15.92 -1.13
C THR A 109 -3.88 14.62 -1.82
N GLY A 110 -3.18 14.16 -2.87
CA GLY A 110 -3.44 12.86 -3.51
C GLY A 110 -2.81 11.68 -2.76
N GLY A 111 -3.22 10.45 -3.07
CA GLY A 111 -2.63 9.22 -2.49
C GLY A 111 -1.38 8.69 -3.22
N GLY A 112 -0.75 9.49 -4.09
CA GLY A 112 0.53 9.18 -4.74
C GLY A 112 0.53 8.08 -5.81
N ILE A 113 -0.58 7.35 -5.96
CA ILE A 113 -0.79 6.35 -7.02
C ILE A 113 -2.10 6.67 -7.72
N VAL A 114 -2.08 6.59 -9.05
CA VAL A 114 -3.26 6.76 -9.90
C VAL A 114 -3.59 5.40 -10.51
N HIS A 115 -4.78 4.88 -10.19
CA HIS A 115 -5.28 3.64 -10.78
C HIS A 115 -5.78 3.96 -12.20
N TYR A 116 -5.14 3.40 -13.22
CA TYR A 116 -5.44 3.73 -14.61
C TYR A 116 -6.89 3.37 -15.01
N ASP A 117 -7.42 2.28 -14.46
CA ASP A 117 -8.80 1.85 -14.66
C ASP A 117 -9.84 2.77 -13.98
N LEU A 118 -9.38 3.62 -13.04
CA LEU A 118 -10.19 4.61 -12.33
C LEU A 118 -9.90 6.02 -12.84
N GLY A 119 -9.78 6.18 -14.16
CA GLY A 119 -9.77 7.48 -14.81
C GLY A 119 -10.42 7.47 -16.19
N LYS A 120 -10.49 8.64 -16.79
CA LYS A 120 -11.07 8.89 -18.10
C LYS A 120 -10.02 9.52 -18.99
N ALA A 121 -9.76 8.90 -20.14
CA ALA A 121 -9.05 9.56 -21.22
C ALA A 121 -10.00 10.55 -21.90
N THR A 122 -9.58 11.80 -22.00
CA THR A 122 -10.25 12.88 -22.73
C THR A 122 -9.27 13.48 -23.74
N ASP A 123 -9.77 14.36 -24.62
CA ASP A 123 -8.92 15.07 -25.60
C ASP A 123 -7.87 15.97 -24.92
N GLU A 124 -8.07 16.32 -23.65
CA GLU A 124 -7.14 17.12 -22.83
C GLU A 124 -6.16 16.26 -22.02
N GLY A 125 -6.29 14.92 -22.05
CA GLY A 125 -5.42 13.98 -21.35
C GLY A 125 -6.16 13.00 -20.43
N PHE A 126 -5.43 12.38 -19.52
CA PHE A 126 -6.00 11.42 -18.56
C PHE A 126 -6.46 12.14 -17.28
N PHE A 127 -7.73 11.98 -16.93
CA PHE A 127 -8.35 12.54 -15.73
C PHE A 127 -8.69 11.43 -14.74
N PRO A 128 -8.05 11.37 -13.56
CA PRO A 128 -8.42 10.41 -12.53
C PRO A 128 -9.86 10.66 -12.07
N THR A 129 -10.71 9.63 -12.08
CA THR A 129 -12.09 9.70 -11.60
C THR A 129 -12.23 9.31 -10.13
N ASN A 130 -11.20 8.68 -9.56
CA ASN A 130 -11.11 8.41 -8.14
C ASN A 130 -9.71 8.77 -7.61
N ARG A 131 -9.63 9.19 -6.36
CA ARG A 131 -8.37 9.45 -5.66
C ARG A 131 -8.28 8.48 -4.49
N LEU A 132 -7.12 7.85 -4.32
CA LEU A 132 -6.83 7.11 -3.11
C LEU A 132 -6.88 8.05 -1.90
N ALA A 133 -7.19 7.47 -0.73
CA ALA A 133 -7.20 8.19 0.53
C ALA A 133 -5.87 8.92 0.76
N GLU A 134 -5.93 10.03 1.48
CA GLU A 134 -4.74 10.82 1.82
C GLU A 134 -3.74 9.96 2.60
N THR A 135 -2.48 9.96 2.17
CA THR A 135 -1.41 9.25 2.87
C THR A 135 -1.19 9.87 4.26
N PRO A 136 -1.30 9.12 5.37
CA PRO A 136 -1.13 9.68 6.71
C PRO A 136 0.22 10.40 6.91
N ALA A 137 0.23 11.46 7.72
CA ALA A 137 1.42 12.30 7.92
C ALA A 137 2.66 11.52 8.39
N ILE A 138 2.47 10.50 9.24
CA ILE A 138 3.55 9.61 9.70
C ILE A 138 4.18 8.83 8.54
N VAL A 139 3.36 8.35 7.60
CA VAL A 139 3.83 7.62 6.40
C VAL A 139 4.54 8.59 5.46
N ARG A 140 4.01 9.80 5.28
CA ARG A 140 4.68 10.85 4.48
C ARG A 140 6.05 11.21 5.04
N ALA A 141 6.16 11.37 6.36
CA ALA A 141 7.43 11.64 7.03
C ALA A 141 8.43 10.48 6.86
N ALA A 142 7.96 9.23 6.98
CA ALA A 142 8.79 8.05 6.77
C ALA A 142 9.31 7.96 5.32
N ILE A 143 8.44 8.19 4.32
CA ILE A 143 8.84 8.26 2.90
C ILE A 143 9.91 9.33 2.71
N GLY A 144 9.70 10.53 3.24
CA GLY A 144 10.67 11.63 3.15
C GLY A 144 12.02 11.26 3.76
N HIS A 145 12.03 10.57 4.91
CA HIS A 145 13.26 10.10 5.55
C HIS A 145 13.97 9.01 4.72
N ILE A 146 13.23 8.07 4.12
CA ILE A 146 13.79 7.02 3.26
C ILE A 146 14.39 7.60 1.98
N GLN A 147 13.79 8.66 1.45
CA GLN A 147 14.26 9.37 0.25
C GLN A 147 15.51 10.22 0.49
N LEU A 148 15.85 10.55 1.74
CA LEU A 148 17.09 11.25 2.03
C LEU A 148 18.27 10.41 1.52
N PRO A 149 19.27 11.04 0.86
CA PRO A 149 20.47 10.32 0.47
C PRO A 149 21.04 9.62 1.69
N ARG A 150 21.20 8.28 1.63
CA ARG A 150 22.03 7.56 2.59
C ARG A 150 23.40 8.19 2.51
N ARG A 151 23.74 9.06 3.47
CA ARG A 151 25.10 9.53 3.65
C ARG A 151 25.92 8.28 3.91
N ASP A 152 26.77 7.95 2.97
CA ASP A 152 27.74 6.88 3.11
C ASP A 152 28.70 7.28 4.24
N LEU A 153 28.45 6.76 5.44
CA LEU A 153 29.27 7.01 6.63
C LEU A 153 30.62 6.26 6.57
N SER A 154 30.90 5.50 5.49
CA SER A 154 32.19 4.83 5.31
C SER A 154 33.33 5.78 4.89
N ARG A 155 33.05 7.05 4.57
CA ARG A 155 34.08 8.08 4.25
C ARG A 155 34.49 8.97 5.43
N LEU A 156 34.07 8.65 6.65
CA LEU A 156 34.51 9.33 7.88
C LEU A 156 35.47 8.45 8.69
N GLU A 157 36.46 7.85 8.02
CA GLU A 157 37.72 7.50 8.71
C GLU A 157 38.71 8.64 8.50
N ILE A 158 39.29 9.02 9.64
CA ILE A 158 39.97 10.28 9.95
C ILE A 158 41.36 10.30 9.28
N ASN A 159 41.69 11.40 8.60
CA ASN A 159 43.08 11.84 8.39
C ASN A 159 43.58 12.58 9.63
#